data_AF-L8JMY4-F1
#
_entry.id   AF-L8JMY4-F1
#
_cell.length_a   1.000
_cell.length_b   1.000
_cell.length_c   1.000
_cell.angle_alpha   90.00
_cell.angle_beta   90.00
_cell.angle_gamma   90.00
#
_symmetry.space_group_name_H-M   'P 1'
#
loop_
_entity.id
_entity.type
_entity.pdbx_description
1 polymer ?
#
loop_
_entity_poly.entity_id
_entity_poly.type
_entity_poly.pdbx_seq_one_letter_code
_entity_poly.pdbx_strand_id
1 'polypeptide(L)'
;MTLEPFTYENYEDTREKLIGLVQNSLTQKDKDFLIGFKGLQPDWSIYSYEQYPSIRWKLLNLQRLKDNNPEKYDQHVNRLKEFLGTLE
;
A
#
# COMPACT_ATOMS: atom_id res chain seq x y z
N MET A 1 11.31 31.29 7.23
CA MET A 1 11.92 31.52 5.91
C MET A 1 13.23 30.77 5.92
N THR A 2 13.36 29.72 5.11
CA THR A 2 14.63 28.99 4.94
C THR A 2 15.64 29.90 4.27
N LEU A 3 16.94 29.72 4.57
CA LEU A 3 18.02 30.51 3.98
C LEU A 3 18.21 30.23 2.48
N GLU A 4 17.71 29.09 2.01
CA GLU A 4 17.70 28.73 0.61
C GLU A 4 16.33 29.02 -0.04
N PRO A 5 16.33 29.56 -1.27
CA PRO A 5 15.10 29.76 -2.03
C PRO A 5 14.46 28.40 -2.32
N PHE A 6 13.19 28.27 -1.92
CA PHE A 6 12.38 27.07 -2.13
C PHE A 6 11.12 27.48 -2.92
N THR A 7 10.98 26.98 -4.14
CA THR A 7 9.85 27.31 -5.03
C THR A 7 8.75 26.25 -4.95
N TYR A 8 7.56 26.59 -5.44
CA TYR A 8 6.48 25.61 -5.57
C TYR A 8 6.83 24.48 -6.56
N GLU A 9 7.56 24.81 -7.63
CA GLU A 9 8.09 23.83 -8.58
C GLU A 9 9.00 22.79 -7.88
N ASN A 10 9.79 23.20 -6.88
CA ASN A 10 10.56 22.24 -6.09
C ASN A 10 9.69 21.25 -5.31
N TYR A 11 8.47 21.64 -4.87
CA TYR A 11 7.53 20.70 -4.26
C TYR A 11 7.03 19.67 -5.27
N GLU A 12 6.61 20.10 -6.46
CA GLU A 12 6.09 19.20 -7.50
C GLU A 12 7.19 18.24 -7.99
N ASP A 13 8.39 18.75 -8.27
CA ASP A 13 9.54 17.93 -8.67
C ASP A 13 9.88 16.87 -7.61
N THR A 14 9.86 17.27 -6.33
CA THR A 14 10.15 16.37 -5.22
C THR A 14 9.05 15.31 -5.10
N ARG A 15 7.78 15.71 -5.28
CA ARG A 15 6.64 14.80 -5.23
C ARG A 15 6.74 13.73 -6.32
N GLU A 16 7.03 14.11 -7.56
CA GLU A 16 7.21 13.16 -8.67
C GLU A 16 8.38 12.20 -8.41
N LYS A 17 9.52 12.73 -7.95
CA LYS A 17 10.68 11.91 -7.57
C LYS A 17 10.35 10.90 -6.47
N LEU A 18 9.64 11.32 -5.42
CA LEU A 18 9.26 10.44 -4.31
C LEU A 18 8.31 9.33 -4.77
N ILE A 19 7.34 9.64 -5.62
CA ILE A 19 6.44 8.64 -6.19
C ILE A 19 7.25 7.59 -6.98
N GLY A 20 8.13 8.03 -7.87
CA GLY A 20 8.98 7.13 -8.65
C GLY A 20 9.92 6.30 -7.77
N LEU A 21 10.52 6.89 -6.74
CA LEU A 21 11.38 6.19 -5.80
C LEU A 21 10.63 5.08 -5.04
N VAL A 22 9.43 5.38 -4.53
CA VAL A 22 8.62 4.39 -3.83
C VAL A 22 8.24 3.25 -4.77
N GLN A 23 7.74 3.57 -5.96
CA GLN A 23 7.35 2.56 -6.97
C GLN A 23 8.51 1.64 -7.35
N ASN A 24 9.71 2.20 -7.54
CA ASN A 24 10.91 1.44 -7.92
C ASN A 24 11.53 0.66 -6.75
N SER A 25 11.30 1.09 -5.51
CA SER A 25 11.82 0.41 -4.32
C SER A 25 11.04 -0.85 -3.92
N LEU A 26 9.79 -1.00 -4.39
CA LEU A 26 8.94 -2.14 -4.04
C LEU A 26 9.44 -3.41 -4.74
N THR A 27 9.95 -4.34 -3.95
CA THR A 27 10.33 -5.68 -4.43
C THR A 27 9.09 -6.53 -4.67
N GLN A 28 9.25 -7.68 -5.35
CA GLN A 28 8.15 -8.62 -5.54
C GLN A 28 7.57 -9.11 -4.20
N LYS A 29 8.43 -9.37 -3.20
CA LYS A 29 7.99 -9.77 -1.85
C LYS A 29 7.11 -8.71 -1.20
N ASP A 30 7.42 -7.43 -1.42
CA ASP A 30 6.63 -6.31 -0.88
C ASP A 30 5.26 -6.25 -1.53
N LYS A 31 5.21 -6.43 -2.85
CA LYS A 31 3.95 -6.47 -3.60
C LYS A 31 3.08 -7.63 -3.14
N ASP A 32 3.66 -8.82 -3.04
CA ASP A 32 2.96 -10.04 -2.61
C ASP A 32 2.44 -9.89 -1.17
N PHE A 33 3.25 -9.33 -0.27
CA PHE A 33 2.82 -9.02 1.09
C PHE A 33 1.63 -8.05 1.13
N LEU A 34 1.69 -6.94 0.37
CA LEU A 34 0.62 -5.94 0.33
C LEU A 34 -0.69 -6.52 -0.23
N ILE A 35 -0.60 -7.37 -1.26
CA ILE A 35 -1.76 -8.07 -1.84
C ILE A 35 -2.34 -9.05 -0.83
N GLY A 36 -1.49 -9.87 -0.20
CA GLY A 36 -1.92 -10.80 0.86
C GLY A 36 -2.56 -10.08 2.04
N PHE A 37 -1.97 -8.98 2.49
CA PHE A 37 -2.51 -8.14 3.56
C PHE A 37 -3.89 -7.57 3.21
N LYS A 38 -4.05 -7.01 2.00
CA LYS A 38 -5.34 -6.53 1.51
C LYS A 38 -6.35 -7.68 1.36
N GLY A 39 -5.86 -8.86 1.01
CA GLY A 39 -6.57 -10.12 0.84
C GLY A 39 -6.89 -10.89 2.12
N LEU A 40 -6.55 -10.33 3.30
CA LEU A 40 -6.71 -10.97 4.63
C LEU A 40 -5.88 -12.26 4.82
N GLN A 41 -4.87 -12.48 3.98
CA GLN A 41 -3.91 -13.58 4.05
C GLN A 41 -2.46 -13.05 3.97
N PRO A 42 -2.02 -12.15 4.87
CA PRO A 42 -0.64 -11.66 4.87
C PRO A 42 0.36 -12.76 5.25
N ASP A 43 1.50 -12.77 4.58
CA ASP A 43 2.66 -13.56 4.99
C ASP A 43 3.53 -12.77 5.99
N TRP A 44 3.33 -13.04 7.29
CA TRP A 44 4.06 -12.37 8.37
C TRP A 44 5.54 -12.78 8.47
N SER A 45 5.99 -13.79 7.72
CA SER A 45 7.41 -14.14 7.66
C SER A 45 8.25 -13.07 6.93
N ILE A 46 7.61 -12.28 6.06
CA ILE A 46 8.23 -11.16 5.35
C ILE A 46 8.38 -9.95 6.29
N TYR A 47 7.30 -9.63 7.00
CA TYR A 47 7.23 -8.48 7.92
C TYR A 47 6.52 -8.85 9.21
N SER A 48 7.21 -8.80 10.35
CA SER A 48 6.64 -9.12 11.67
C SER A 48 5.85 -7.94 12.27
N TYR A 49 4.90 -7.39 11.51
CA TYR A 49 4.11 -6.21 11.88
C TYR A 49 2.76 -6.53 12.52
N GLU A 50 2.40 -7.81 12.61
CA GLU A 50 1.12 -8.30 13.17
C GLU A 50 0.83 -7.79 14.59
N GLN A 51 1.87 -7.55 15.38
CA GLN A 51 1.74 -7.08 16.76
C GLN A 51 1.23 -5.62 16.87
N TYR A 52 1.36 -4.83 15.81
CA TYR A 52 1.01 -3.41 15.89
C TYR A 52 -0.51 -3.20 15.93
N PRO A 53 -1.03 -2.38 16.86
CA PRO A 53 -2.47 -2.15 17.00
C PRO A 53 -3.13 -1.59 15.73
N SER A 54 -2.44 -0.69 15.02
CA SER A 54 -2.94 -0.10 13.78
C SER A 54 -3.11 -1.13 12.66
N ILE A 55 -2.20 -2.11 12.58
CA ILE A 55 -2.24 -3.21 11.62
C ILE A 55 -3.42 -4.13 11.92
N ARG A 56 -3.58 -4.53 13.19
CA ARG A 56 -4.73 -5.33 13.65
C ARG A 56 -6.06 -4.64 13.37
N TRP A 57 -6.15 -3.34 13.65
CA TRP A 57 -7.35 -2.55 13.38
C TRP A 57 -7.68 -2.47 11.89
N LYS A 58 -6.65 -2.34 11.04
CA LYS A 58 -6.84 -2.35 9.59
C LYS A 58 -7.37 -3.69 9.08
N LEU A 59 -6.84 -4.80 9.57
CA LEU A 59 -7.32 -6.15 9.24
C LEU A 59 -8.77 -6.35 9.67
N LEU A 60 -9.13 -5.93 10.88
CA LEU A 60 -10.52 -5.98 11.36
C LEU A 60 -11.47 -5.22 10.43
N ASN A 61 -11.07 -4.05 9.95
CA ASN A 61 -11.89 -3.26 9.02
C ASN A 61 -11.98 -3.88 7.62
N LEU A 62 -10.90 -4.49 7.14
CA LEU A 62 -10.93 -5.23 5.87
C LEU A 62 -11.84 -6.45 5.97
N GLN A 63 -11.82 -7.18 7.08
CA GLN A 63 -12.72 -8.29 7.35
C GLN A 63 -14.17 -7.81 7.37
N ARG A 64 -14.48 -6.76 8.14
CA ARG A 64 -15.82 -6.15 8.15
C ARG A 64 -16.26 -5.67 6.77
N LEU A 65 -15.35 -5.15 5.95
CA LEU A 65 -15.68 -4.74 4.58
C LEU A 65 -16.03 -5.94 3.72
N LYS A 66 -15.26 -7.03 3.80
CA LYS A 66 -15.54 -8.29 3.10
C LYS A 66 -16.90 -8.86 3.49
N ASP A 67 -17.22 -8.85 4.79
CA ASP A 67 -18.47 -9.41 5.31
C ASP A 67 -19.69 -8.56 4.93
N ASN A 68 -19.57 -7.22 4.99
CA ASN A 68 -20.68 -6.30 4.73
C ASN A 68 -20.86 -5.94 3.25
N ASN A 69 -19.77 -5.96 2.46
CA ASN A 69 -19.78 -5.60 1.04
C ASN A 69 -18.64 -6.33 0.28
N PRO A 70 -18.85 -7.62 -0.04
CA PRO A 70 -17.83 -8.45 -0.69
C PRO A 70 -17.46 -7.91 -2.09
N GLU A 71 -18.40 -7.36 -2.84
CA GLU A 71 -18.13 -6.81 -4.17
C GLU A 71 -17.13 -5.64 -4.10
N LYS A 72 -17.36 -4.69 -3.18
CA LYS A 72 -16.44 -3.57 -2.97
C LYS A 72 -15.08 -4.04 -2.45
N TYR A 73 -15.06 -5.07 -1.62
CA TYR A 73 -13.83 -5.68 -1.16
C TYR A 73 -13.03 -6.24 -2.35
N ASP A 74 -13.65 -7.06 -3.21
CA ASP A 74 -13.00 -7.67 -4.37
C ASP A 74 -12.51 -6.62 -5.37
N GLN A 75 -13.32 -5.58 -5.64
CA GLN A 75 -12.91 -4.44 -6.47
C GLN A 75 -11.63 -3.79 -5.93
N HIS A 76 -11.52 -3.61 -4.61
CA HIS A 76 -10.33 -3.01 -4.01
C HIS A 76 -9.11 -3.93 -4.05
N VAL A 77 -9.29 -5.25 -3.94
CA VAL A 77 -8.20 -6.23 -4.06
C VAL A 77 -7.70 -6.25 -5.51
N ASN A 78 -8.60 -6.34 -6.48
CA ASN A 78 -8.25 -6.41 -7.90
C ASN A 78 -7.56 -5.12 -8.37
N ARG A 79 -8.09 -3.95 -8.00
CA ARG A 79 -7.44 -2.67 -8.31
C ARG A 79 -6.02 -2.56 -7.76
N LEU A 80 -5.75 -3.15 -6.58
CA LEU A 80 -4.40 -3.17 -6.04
C LEU A 80 -3.48 -4.08 -6.86
N LYS A 81 -3.96 -5.27 -7.27
CA LYS A 81 -3.19 -6.19 -8.12
C LYS A 81 -2.84 -5.57 -9.47
N GLU A 82 -3.80 -4.88 -10.10
CA GLU A 82 -3.59 -4.13 -11.36
C GLU A 82 -2.51 -3.08 -11.18
N PHE A 83 -2.60 -2.26 -10.12
CA PHE A 83 -1.65 -1.19 -9.87
C PHE A 83 -0.23 -1.70 -9.59
N LEU A 84 -0.09 -2.85 -8.92
CA LEU A 84 1.21 -3.44 -8.60
C LEU A 84 1.79 -4.29 -9.74
N GLY A 85 1.03 -4.50 -10.82
CA GLY A 85 1.46 -5.24 -12.01
C GLY A 85 1.53 -6.76 -11.81
N THR A 86 0.60 -7.33 -11.03
CA THR A 86 0.56 -8.79 -10.71
C THR A 86 -0.57 -9.54 -11.42
N LEU A 87 -1.28 -8.89 -12.33
CA LEU A 87 -2.17 -9.55 -13.28
C LEU A 87 -1.39 -9.71 -14.60
N GLU A 88 -0.89 -10.93 -14.83
CA GLU A 88 -0.54 -11.42 -16.17
C GLU A 88 -1.82 -11.70 -16.98
#